data_AF-A0AAE4NU56-F1
#
_entry.id   AF-A0AAE4NU56-F1
#
_cell.length_a   1.000
_cell.length_b   1.000
_cell.length_c   1.000
_cell.angle_alpha   90.00
_cell.angle_beta   90.00
_cell.angle_gamma   90.00
#
_symmetry.space_group_name_H-M   'P 1'
#
loop_
_entity.id
_entity.type
_entity.pdbx_description
1 polymer ?
#
loop_
_entity_poly.entity_id
_entity_poly.type
_entity_poly.pdbx_seq_one_letter_code
_entity_poly.pdbx_strand_id
1 'polypeptide(L)'
;MIHRLASTENRERILEYILEIEEFGPEEVASALNLSKGLVSTYFRELIKLGIIHKRGRRFCLSKGPELKELKRFLNFWSLREALLPLKEDWMLALGVYGSFARGENGKTSDVDVWILVEDADPLTIMEFKEKLEKVLGGKLTCSFSQGIN
;
A
#
# COMPACT_ATOMS: atom_id res chain seq x y z
N MET A 1 -13.56 -7.05 -14.24
CA MET A 1 -13.43 -6.70 -12.82
C MET A 1 -12.24 -5.77 -12.59
N ILE A 2 -11.00 -6.20 -12.85
CA ILE A 2 -9.79 -5.36 -12.70
C ILE A 2 -9.88 -4.05 -13.51
N HIS A 3 -10.28 -4.12 -14.78
CA HIS A 3 -10.50 -2.94 -15.64
C HIS A 3 -11.57 -1.96 -15.14
N ARG A 4 -12.33 -2.28 -14.09
CA ARG A 4 -13.31 -1.37 -13.47
C ARG A 4 -12.79 -0.75 -12.17
N LEU A 5 -11.86 -1.41 -11.49
CA LEU A 5 -11.16 -0.90 -10.31
C LEU A 5 -10.09 0.11 -10.75
N ALA A 6 -9.11 -0.34 -11.52
CA ALA A 6 -7.95 0.45 -11.91
C ALA A 6 -7.94 0.63 -13.43
N SER A 7 -8.87 1.43 -13.96
CA SER A 7 -9.04 1.59 -15.41
C SER A 7 -8.27 2.77 -16.00
N THR A 8 -7.81 3.67 -15.13
CA THR A 8 -7.13 4.92 -15.44
C THR A 8 -6.29 5.30 -14.22
N GLU A 9 -5.18 5.99 -14.43
CA GLU A 9 -4.31 6.52 -13.37
C GLU A 9 -5.09 7.30 -12.29
N ASN A 10 -6.03 8.17 -12.68
CA ASN A 10 -6.82 8.92 -11.69
C ASN A 10 -7.70 8.03 -10.79
N ARG A 11 -8.16 6.88 -11.30
CA ARG A 11 -8.94 5.92 -10.49
C ARG A 11 -8.06 5.08 -9.57
N GLU A 12 -6.85 4.75 -10.03
CA GLU A 12 -5.82 4.14 -9.19
C GLU A 12 -5.48 5.05 -8.02
N ARG A 13 -5.15 6.32 -8.30
CA ARG A 13 -4.87 7.34 -7.28
C ARG A 13 -6.01 7.52 -6.28
N ILE A 14 -7.27 7.54 -6.75
CA ILE A 14 -8.43 7.60 -5.84
C ILE A 14 -8.49 6.34 -4.97
N LEU A 15 -8.32 5.16 -5.57
CA LEU A 15 -8.44 3.89 -4.86
C LEU A 15 -7.34 3.74 -3.79
N GLU A 16 -6.09 4.02 -4.14
CA GLU A 16 -4.95 4.01 -3.22
C GLU A 16 -5.19 4.96 -2.04
N TYR A 17 -5.62 6.20 -2.32
CA TYR A 17 -5.89 7.19 -1.29
C TYR A 17 -6.99 6.76 -0.30
N ILE A 18 -8.12 6.25 -0.79
CA ILE A 18 -9.25 5.91 0.09
C ILE A 18 -9.01 4.61 0.88
N LEU A 19 -8.14 3.72 0.39
CA LEU A 19 -7.85 2.44 1.08
C LEU A 19 -7.13 2.65 2.41
N GLU A 20 -6.50 3.80 2.63
CA GLU A 20 -5.78 4.13 3.86
C GLU A 20 -6.59 4.95 4.87
N ILE A 21 -7.85 5.26 4.54
CA ILE A 21 -8.70 6.18 5.30
C ILE A 21 -10.02 5.49 5.66
N GLU A 22 -10.44 5.60 6.92
CA GLU A 22 -11.65 4.92 7.40
C GLU A 22 -12.96 5.49 6.83
N GLU A 23 -13.03 6.82 6.71
CA GLU A 23 -14.23 7.52 6.27
C GLU A 23 -13.89 8.76 5.43
N PHE A 24 -14.54 8.91 4.27
CA PHE A 24 -14.18 9.92 3.28
C PHE A 24 -15.40 10.48 2.54
N GLY A 25 -15.25 11.71 2.04
CA GLY A 25 -16.23 12.39 1.20
C GLY A 25 -15.70 12.64 -0.21
N PRO A 26 -16.58 12.76 -1.23
CA PRO A 26 -16.15 13.05 -2.61
C PRO A 26 -15.40 14.38 -2.74
N GLU A 27 -15.77 15.38 -1.92
CA GLU A 27 -15.15 16.72 -1.92
C GLU A 27 -13.70 16.66 -1.41
N GLU A 28 -13.49 15.99 -0.28
CA GLU A 28 -12.19 15.89 0.36
C GLU A 28 -11.20 15.09 -0.50
N VAL A 29 -11.67 13.99 -1.10
CA VAL A 29 -10.86 13.16 -2.00
C VAL A 29 -10.53 13.91 -3.29
N ALA A 30 -11.50 14.65 -3.85
CA ALA A 30 -11.27 15.50 -5.01
C ALA A 30 -10.22 16.58 -4.72
N SER A 31 -10.33 17.26 -3.57
CA SER A 31 -9.38 18.28 -3.13
C SER A 31 -8.00 17.71 -2.88
N ALA A 32 -7.89 16.58 -2.16
CA ALA A 32 -6.61 15.97 -1.82
C ALA A 32 -5.81 15.49 -3.04
N LEU A 33 -6.50 15.06 -4.11
CA LEU A 33 -5.88 14.53 -5.32
C LEU A 33 -5.82 15.53 -6.49
N ASN A 34 -6.33 16.75 -6.30
CA ASN A 34 -6.51 17.76 -7.34
C ASN A 34 -7.31 17.23 -8.54
N LEU A 35 -8.46 16.61 -8.27
CA LEU A 35 -9.37 16.01 -9.25
C LEU A 35 -10.76 16.67 -9.20
N SER A 36 -11.57 16.46 -10.23
CA SER A 36 -12.94 16.96 -10.22
C SER A 36 -13.85 16.10 -9.33
N LYS A 37 -14.74 16.75 -8.57
CA LYS A 37 -15.76 16.07 -7.76
C LYS A 37 -16.63 15.12 -8.58
N GLY A 38 -16.94 15.49 -9.83
CA GLY A 38 -17.74 14.67 -10.75
C GLY A 38 -17.07 13.33 -11.08
N LEU A 39 -15.75 13.34 -11.30
CA LEU A 39 -14.95 12.13 -11.52
C LEU A 39 -15.00 11.23 -10.28
N VAL A 40 -14.67 11.78 -9.10
CA VAL A 40 -14.65 11.04 -7.83
C VAL A 40 -16.02 10.45 -7.52
N SER A 41 -17.09 11.25 -7.62
CA SER A 41 -18.47 10.81 -7.36
C SER A 41 -18.92 9.72 -8.33
N THR A 42 -18.49 9.79 -9.59
CA THR A 42 -18.78 8.76 -10.58
C THR A 42 -18.05 7.46 -10.24
N TYR A 43 -16.79 7.54 -9.86
CA TYR A 43 -16.04 6.36 -9.48
C TYR A 43 -16.54 5.73 -8.17
N PHE A 44 -16.94 6.53 -7.19
CA PHE A 44 -17.57 6.03 -5.96
C PHE A 44 -18.85 5.23 -6.22
N ARG A 45 -19.68 5.66 -7.17
CA ARG A 45 -20.86 4.88 -7.58
C ARG A 45 -20.48 3.51 -8.12
N GLU A 46 -19.37 3.40 -8.86
CA GLU A 46 -18.86 2.12 -9.34
C GLU A 46 -18.28 1.27 -8.21
N LEU A 47 -17.52 1.86 -7.29
CA LEU A 47 -16.98 1.16 -6.12
C LEU A 47 -18.08 0.60 -5.20
N ILE A 48 -19.21 1.30 -5.07
CA ILE A 48 -20.40 0.78 -4.36
C ILE A 48 -20.95 -0.47 -5.07
N LYS A 49 -21.11 -0.43 -6.40
CA LYS A 49 -21.61 -1.58 -7.18
C LYS A 49 -20.68 -2.79 -7.06
N LEU A 50 -19.37 -2.55 -6.93
CA LEU A 50 -18.37 -3.58 -6.73
C LEU A 50 -18.28 -4.06 -5.27
N GLY A 51 -19.02 -3.44 -4.35
CA GLY A 51 -19.00 -3.79 -2.93
C GLY A 51 -17.74 -3.34 -2.17
N ILE A 52 -16.88 -2.52 -2.76
CA ILE A 52 -15.61 -2.07 -2.15
C ILE A 52 -15.86 -0.99 -1.08
N ILE A 53 -16.83 -0.12 -1.33
CA ILE A 53 -17.22 0.95 -0.39
C ILE A 53 -18.73 0.91 -0.18
N HIS A 54 -19.19 1.47 0.94
CA HIS A 54 -20.60 1.67 1.22
C HIS A 54 -20.84 3.07 1.80
N LYS A 55 -22.09 3.53 1.73
CA LYS A 55 -22.48 4.85 2.24
C LYS A 55 -22.83 4.76 3.71
N ARG A 56 -22.31 5.69 4.51
CA ARG A 56 -22.66 5.88 5.92
C ARG A 56 -23.10 7.33 6.12
N GLY A 57 -24.41 7.55 6.21
CA GLY A 57 -24.97 8.91 6.26
C GLY A 57 -24.63 9.71 5.00
N ARG A 58 -23.86 10.80 5.16
CA ARG A 58 -23.40 11.66 4.05
C ARG A 58 -22.02 11.29 3.50
N ARG A 59 -21.36 10.30 4.11
CA ARG A 59 -19.97 9.94 3.83
C ARG A 59 -19.89 8.48 3.35
N PHE A 60 -18.68 8.04 3.03
CA PHE A 60 -18.40 6.68 2.55
C PHE A 60 -17.37 6.01 3.44
N CYS A 61 -17.50 4.70 3.58
CA CYS A 61 -16.57 3.85 4.32
C CYS A 61 -16.18 2.66 3.44
N LEU A 62 -14.98 2.12 3.70
CA LEU A 62 -14.56 0.85 3.11
C LEU A 62 -15.43 -0.31 3.62
N SER A 63 -15.81 -1.22 2.73
CA SER A 63 -16.53 -2.44 3.11
C SER A 63 -15.62 -3.41 3.85
N LYS A 64 -16.11 -3.99 4.95
CA LYS A 64 -15.31 -4.96 5.71
C LYS A 64 -15.41 -6.34 5.06
N GLY A 65 -14.32 -7.10 5.06
CA GLY A 65 -14.31 -8.47 4.56
C GLY A 65 -12.93 -8.90 4.06
N PRO A 66 -12.75 -10.22 3.82
CA PRO A 66 -11.51 -10.73 3.24
C PRO A 66 -11.22 -10.14 1.85
N GLU A 67 -12.24 -9.86 1.03
CA GLU A 67 -12.08 -9.35 -0.33
C GLU A 67 -11.39 -7.97 -0.34
N LEU A 68 -11.76 -7.08 0.59
CA LEU A 68 -11.09 -5.79 0.72
C LEU A 68 -9.64 -5.96 1.20
N LYS A 69 -9.42 -6.85 2.18
CA LYS A 69 -8.05 -7.12 2.66
C LYS A 69 -7.16 -7.62 1.52
N GLU A 70 -7.65 -8.55 0.70
CA GLU A 70 -6.89 -9.08 -0.44
C GLU A 70 -6.64 -8.02 -1.53
N LEU A 71 -7.64 -7.18 -1.85
CA LEU A 71 -7.44 -6.05 -2.76
C LEU A 71 -6.34 -5.11 -2.25
N LYS A 72 -6.39 -4.77 -0.96
CA LYS A 72 -5.43 -3.87 -0.34
C LYS A 72 -4.04 -4.48 -0.27
N ARG A 73 -3.92 -5.77 0.07
CA ARG A 73 -2.65 -6.52 0.01
C ARG A 73 -2.04 -6.45 -1.39
N PHE A 74 -2.83 -6.77 -2.42
CA PHE A 74 -2.37 -6.72 -3.80
C PHE A 74 -1.85 -5.33 -4.18
N LEU A 75 -2.60 -4.27 -3.88
CA LEU A 75 -2.20 -2.90 -4.21
C LEU A 75 -0.97 -2.45 -3.42
N ASN A 76 -0.87 -2.79 -2.13
CA ASN A 76 0.32 -2.54 -1.31
C ASN A 76 1.56 -3.19 -1.91
N PHE A 77 1.46 -4.46 -2.31
CA PHE A 77 2.58 -5.15 -2.95
C PHE A 77 2.93 -4.50 -4.29
N TRP A 78 1.92 -4.14 -5.07
CA TRP A 78 2.12 -3.53 -6.39
C TRP A 78 2.79 -2.15 -6.29
N SER A 79 2.37 -1.31 -5.34
CA SER A 79 2.95 0.01 -5.13
C SER A 79 4.37 -0.06 -4.55
N LEU A 80 4.60 -0.93 -3.57
CA LEU A 80 5.91 -1.09 -2.95
C LEU A 80 6.92 -1.80 -3.85
N ARG A 81 6.46 -2.60 -4.84
CA ARG A 81 7.32 -3.33 -5.77
C ARG A 81 8.30 -2.42 -6.49
N GLU A 82 7.84 -1.28 -6.99
CA GLU A 82 8.68 -0.35 -7.77
C GLU A 82 9.79 0.27 -6.91
N ALA A 83 9.53 0.46 -5.62
CA ALA A 83 10.51 0.95 -4.66
C ALA A 83 11.47 -0.15 -4.16
N LEU A 84 10.97 -1.36 -3.94
CA LEU A 84 11.73 -2.46 -3.32
C LEU A 84 12.55 -3.29 -4.31
N LEU A 85 12.05 -3.57 -5.51
CA LEU A 85 12.77 -4.41 -6.47
C LEU A 85 14.17 -3.88 -6.82
N PRO A 86 14.36 -2.56 -7.06
CA PRO A 86 15.70 -2.01 -7.34
C PRO A 86 16.65 -2.06 -6.15
N LEU A 87 16.14 -2.33 -4.94
CA LEU A 87 16.93 -2.42 -3.71
C LEU A 87 17.46 -3.82 -3.44
N LYS A 88 17.01 -4.85 -4.18
CA LYS A 88 17.55 -6.21 -3.98
C LYS A 88 19.02 -6.26 -4.41
N GLU A 89 19.88 -6.72 -3.51
CA GLU A 89 21.32 -6.91 -3.74
C GLU A 89 21.70 -8.39 -3.65
N ASP A 90 22.87 -8.75 -4.17
CA ASP A 90 23.29 -10.15 -4.36
C ASP A 90 23.44 -10.92 -3.05
N TRP A 91 23.78 -10.25 -1.94
CA TRP A 91 23.89 -10.85 -0.61
C TRP A 91 22.52 -11.18 0.02
N MET A 92 21.43 -10.69 -0.57
CA MET A 92 20.07 -10.97 -0.09
C MET A 92 19.50 -12.19 -0.80
N LEU A 93 19.19 -13.23 -0.03
CA LEU A 93 18.40 -14.36 -0.51
C LEU A 93 16.98 -13.89 -0.88
N ALA A 94 16.34 -13.10 -0.02
CA ALA A 94 15.00 -12.58 -0.24
C ALA A 94 14.83 -11.15 0.33
N LEU A 95 13.94 -10.39 -0.31
CA LEU A 95 13.49 -9.07 0.14
C LEU A 95 11.96 -9.07 0.02
N GLY A 96 11.26 -8.75 1.10
CA GLY A 96 9.81 -8.81 1.14
C GLY A 96 9.19 -7.80 2.11
N VAL A 97 7.87 -7.70 2.05
CA VAL A 97 7.06 -6.86 2.95
C VAL A 97 6.39 -7.77 3.98
N TYR A 98 6.39 -7.36 5.24
CA TYR A 98 5.65 -8.03 6.32
C TYR A 98 4.71 -7.04 7.02
N GLY A 99 4.16 -7.42 8.17
CA GLY A 99 3.40 -6.48 9.00
C GLY A 99 2.07 -6.02 8.41
N SER A 100 1.69 -4.77 8.68
CA SER A 100 0.34 -4.25 8.39
C SER A 100 0.05 -4.17 6.89
N PHE A 101 1.05 -3.81 6.07
CA PHE A 101 0.95 -3.78 4.61
C PHE A 101 0.73 -5.17 4.03
N ALA A 102 1.49 -6.18 4.50
CA ALA A 102 1.33 -7.57 4.05
C ALA A 102 -0.01 -8.20 4.46
N ARG A 103 -0.68 -7.67 5.50
CA ARG A 103 -2.01 -8.09 5.96
C ARG A 103 -3.17 -7.28 5.36
N GLY A 104 -2.88 -6.18 4.66
CA GLY A 104 -3.91 -5.26 4.14
C GLY A 104 -4.61 -4.45 5.22
N GLU A 105 -3.94 -4.22 6.34
CA GLU A 105 -4.46 -3.54 7.54
C GLU A 105 -3.83 -2.16 7.76
N ASN A 106 -2.89 -1.75 6.91
CA ASN A 106 -2.22 -0.45 6.97
C ASN A 106 -3.20 0.72 6.88
N GLY A 107 -2.99 1.77 7.65
CA GLY A 107 -3.64 3.06 7.48
C GLY A 107 -2.64 4.12 7.04
N LYS A 108 -3.10 5.35 6.90
CA LYS A 108 -2.27 6.50 6.50
C LYS A 108 -1.02 6.74 7.37
N THR A 109 -1.04 6.29 8.62
CA THR A 109 0.06 6.45 9.58
C THR A 109 0.82 5.16 9.83
N SER A 110 0.58 4.11 9.04
CA SER A 110 1.25 2.83 9.20
C SER A 110 2.65 2.88 8.62
N ASP A 111 3.57 2.30 9.38
CA ASP A 111 4.96 2.13 8.97
C ASP A 111 5.04 0.95 7.98
N VAL A 112 5.98 1.02 7.04
CA VAL A 112 6.27 -0.10 6.13
C VAL A 112 7.26 -1.03 6.81
N ASP A 113 6.87 -2.29 6.94
CA ASP A 113 7.66 -3.35 7.55
C ASP A 113 8.35 -4.19 6.44
N VAL A 114 9.68 -4.19 6.39
CA VAL A 114 10.47 -4.91 5.36
C VAL A 114 11.29 -6.03 5.98
N TRP A 115 11.18 -7.22 5.40
CA TRP A 115 11.91 -8.41 5.80
C TRP A 115 12.97 -8.77 4.76
N ILE A 116 14.17 -9.10 5.25
CA ILE A 116 15.32 -9.47 4.43
C ILE A 116 15.87 -10.80 4.93
N LEU A 117 15.97 -11.76 4.02
CA LEU A 117 16.62 -13.05 4.27
C LEU A 117 18.04 -13.01 3.74
N VAL A 118 19.00 -13.42 4.56
CA VAL A 118 20.42 -13.50 4.24
C VAL A 118 21.00 -14.84 4.68
N GLU A 119 22.06 -15.30 4.02
CA GLU A 119 22.88 -16.40 4.55
C GLU A 119 23.79 -15.88 5.65
N ASP A 120 24.62 -14.90 5.30
CA ASP A 120 25.48 -14.15 6.20
C ASP A 120 25.56 -12.71 5.69
N ALA A 121 25.55 -11.74 6.59
CA ALA A 121 25.60 -10.34 6.23
C ALA A 121 26.38 -9.55 7.28
N ASP A 122 27.40 -8.83 6.82
CA ASP A 122 28.20 -7.96 7.67
C ASP A 122 27.31 -6.84 8.27
N PRO A 123 27.46 -6.51 9.56
CA PRO A 123 26.67 -5.46 10.21
C PRO A 123 26.75 -4.09 9.51
N LEU A 124 27.86 -3.74 8.86
CA LEU A 124 28.00 -2.50 8.11
C LEU A 124 27.11 -2.52 6.87
N THR A 125 27.09 -3.62 6.11
CA THR A 125 26.21 -3.79 4.95
C THR A 125 24.74 -3.69 5.35
N ILE A 126 24.35 -4.31 6.46
CA ILE A 126 22.99 -4.21 7.02
C ILE A 126 22.62 -2.75 7.32
N MET A 127 23.54 -2.01 7.94
CA MET A 127 23.33 -0.61 8.31
C MET A 127 23.21 0.29 7.07
N GLU A 128 24.14 0.18 6.12
CA GLU A 128 24.11 0.92 4.85
C GLU A 128 22.83 0.65 4.07
N PHE A 129 22.39 -0.60 4.04
CA PHE A 129 21.15 -0.97 3.37
C PHE A 129 19.92 -0.37 4.06
N LYS A 130 19.90 -0.39 5.40
CA LYS A 130 18.81 0.24 6.17
C LYS A 130 18.69 1.73 5.84
N GLU A 131 19.80 2.45 5.79
CA GLU A 131 19.80 3.88 5.41
C GLU A 131 19.30 4.10 3.97
N LYS A 132 19.73 3.25 3.03
CA LYS A 132 19.27 3.29 1.63
C LYS A 132 17.76 3.08 1.55
N LEU A 133 17.24 2.13 2.32
CA LEU A 133 15.82 1.78 2.32
C LEU A 133 14.96 2.86 2.99
N GLU A 134 15.43 3.48 4.07
CA GLU A 134 14.78 4.65 4.69
C GLU A 134 14.70 5.84 3.74
N LYS A 135 15.76 6.10 2.95
CA LYS A 135 15.77 7.17 1.94
C LYS A 135 14.74 6.94 0.82
N VAL A 136 14.58 5.69 0.36
CA VAL A 136 13.65 5.36 -0.72
C VAL A 136 12.20 5.39 -0.25
N LEU A 137 11.91 4.90 0.96
CA LEU A 137 10.53 4.76 1.44
C LEU A 137 10.00 5.98 2.21
N GLY A 138 10.82 7.02 2.45
CA GLY A 138 10.32 8.32 2.88
C GLY A 138 9.93 8.47 4.36
N GLY A 139 10.41 7.59 5.24
CA GLY A 139 10.29 7.72 6.69
C GLY A 139 9.18 6.90 7.37
N LYS A 140 9.50 6.50 8.61
CA LYS A 140 8.89 5.45 9.46
C LYS A 140 8.82 4.06 8.81
N LEU A 141 9.92 3.34 9.02
CA LEU A 141 10.13 2.00 8.53
C LEU A 141 10.59 1.10 9.68
N THR A 142 10.07 -0.13 9.72
CA THR A 142 10.67 -1.20 10.52
C THR A 142 11.34 -2.19 9.59
N CYS A 143 12.61 -2.50 9.84
CA CYS A 143 13.34 -3.51 9.08
C CYS A 143 13.69 -4.68 9.98
N SER A 144 13.49 -5.91 9.49
CA SER A 144 13.86 -7.14 10.17
C SER A 144 14.75 -7.99 9.26
N PHE A 145 15.90 -8.40 9.80
CA PHE A 145 16.84 -9.28 9.15
C PHE A 145 16.72 -10.66 9.79
N SER A 146 16.63 -11.69 8.95
CA SER A 146 16.62 -13.08 9.40
C SER A 146 17.76 -13.82 8.72
N GLN A 147 18.53 -14.58 9.51
CA GLN A 147 19.50 -15.53 8.97
C GLN A 147 18.77 -16.81 8.60
N GLY A 148 19.01 -17.30 7.38
CA GLY A 148 18.55 -18.62 6.96
C GLY A 148 19.24 -19.68 7.81
N ILE A 149 18.48 -20.54 8.47
CA ILE A 149 19.02 -21.78 9.02
C ILE A 149 19.14 -22.75 7.85
N ASN A 150 20.37 -23.01 7.41
CA ASN A 150 20.67 -24.11 6.48
C ASN A 150 20.37 -25.47 7.12
#